data_AF-A0A520I406-F1
#
_entry.id   AF-A0A520I406-F1
#
_cell.length_a   1.000
_cell.length_b   1.000
_cell.length_c   1.000
_cell.angle_alpha   90.00
_cell.angle_beta   90.00
_cell.angle_gamma   90.00
#
_symmetry.space_group_name_H-M   'P 1'
#
loop_
_entity.id
_entity.type
_entity.pdbx_description
1 polymer ?
#
loop_
_entity_poly.entity_id
_entity_poly.type
_entity_poly.pdbx_seq_one_letter_code
_entity_poly.pdbx_strand_id
1 'polypeptide(L)'
;MLGLKLLTDPRWANIAESNLEEILTDHAWCEQKAATNAITLIADNSEHIDLVEELTAIAMEELQHFQMVVDIIQKRGYTLGRQRKDDYVGKLVKFSRKDGSRNSSFIDRLLFAAMIEARSCERFRVLSQNIKDPELAKFYHELMVSEAGHY
;
A
#
# COMPACT_ATOMS: atom_id res chain seq x y z
N MET A 1 -3.44 17.24 5.30
CA MET A 1 -2.36 16.46 4.68
C MET A 1 -2.79 14.99 4.74
N LEU A 2 -2.99 14.35 3.59
CA LEU A 2 -3.54 12.99 3.36
C LEU A 2 -4.99 12.67 3.79
N GLY A 3 -5.79 13.64 4.22
CA GLY A 3 -7.23 13.45 4.51
C GLY A 3 -7.58 12.53 5.70
N LEU A 4 -6.60 11.84 6.29
CA LEU A 4 -6.77 10.94 7.43
C LEU A 4 -7.27 11.68 8.67
N LYS A 5 -8.19 11.05 9.41
CA LYS A 5 -8.79 11.61 10.63
C LYS A 5 -8.06 11.24 11.91
N LEU A 6 -7.18 10.24 11.86
CA LEU A 6 -6.42 9.75 13.01
C LEU A 6 -5.02 9.34 12.58
N LEU A 7 -4.02 9.78 13.34
CA LEU A 7 -2.62 9.41 13.15
C LEU A 7 -2.35 8.01 13.73
N THR A 8 -1.38 7.31 13.17
CA THR A 8 -0.87 6.06 13.72
C THR A 8 -0.13 6.36 15.03
N ASP A 9 -0.46 5.60 16.07
CA ASP A 9 0.26 5.68 17.34
C ASP A 9 1.72 5.24 17.14
N PRO A 10 2.74 6.04 17.53
CA PRO A 10 4.15 5.65 17.38
C PRO A 10 4.51 4.31 18.02
N ARG A 11 3.76 3.86 19.04
CA ARG A 11 3.92 2.52 19.62
C ARG A 11 3.71 1.39 18.60
N TRP A 12 2.94 1.64 17.55
CA TRP A 12 2.76 0.68 16.45
C TRP A 12 4.09 0.35 15.76
N ALA A 13 5.00 1.31 15.58
CA ALA A 13 6.31 1.05 14.98
C ALA A 13 7.16 0.09 15.83
N ASN A 14 7.11 0.22 17.16
CA ASN A 14 7.82 -0.69 18.07
C ASN A 14 7.26 -2.12 18.00
N ILE A 15 5.94 -2.26 17.83
CA ILE A 15 5.29 -3.56 17.66
C ILE A 15 5.67 -4.15 16.30
N ALA A 16 5.64 -3.35 15.23
CA ALA A 16 6.06 -3.78 13.91
C ALA A 16 7.53 -4.23 13.88
N GLU A 17 8.42 -3.50 14.55
CA GLU A 17 9.84 -3.84 14.69
C GLU A 17 10.06 -5.17 15.42
N SER A 18 9.18 -5.56 16.35
CA SER A 18 9.31 -6.83 17.06
C SER A 18 9.04 -8.07 16.20
N ASN A 19 8.51 -7.90 14.99
CA ASN A 19 8.16 -9.00 14.08
C ASN A 19 8.36 -8.60 12.60
N LEU A 20 9.61 -8.26 12.24
CA LEU A 20 9.95 -7.72 10.92
C LEU A 20 9.67 -8.66 9.75
N GLU A 21 9.91 -9.97 9.89
CA GLU A 21 9.64 -10.94 8.82
C GLU A 21 8.16 -10.92 8.41
N GLU A 22 7.28 -10.86 9.40
CA GLU A 22 5.84 -10.81 9.17
C GLU A 22 5.41 -9.47 8.54
N ILE A 23 5.95 -8.36 9.04
CA ILE A 23 5.64 -7.02 8.51
C ILE A 23 6.13 -6.85 7.07
N LEU A 24 7.34 -7.27 6.76
CA LEU A 24 7.88 -7.23 5.40
C LEU A 24 7.09 -8.15 4.46
N THR A 25 6.70 -9.33 4.93
CA THR A 25 5.83 -10.22 4.14
C THR A 25 4.49 -9.54 3.83
N ASP A 26 3.82 -8.97 4.83
CA ASP A 26 2.54 -8.29 4.64
C ASP A 26 2.67 -7.10 3.69
N HIS A 27 3.73 -6.29 3.88
CA HIS A 27 4.07 -5.15 3.04
C HIS A 27 4.28 -5.57 1.58
N ALA A 28 5.10 -6.58 1.31
CA ALA A 28 5.29 -7.08 -0.05
C ALA A 28 3.94 -7.43 -0.72
N TRP A 29 3.06 -8.12 0.01
CA TRP A 29 1.74 -8.44 -0.53
C TRP A 29 0.82 -7.21 -0.69
N CYS A 30 1.02 -6.15 0.08
CA CYS A 30 0.33 -4.86 -0.12
C CYS A 30 0.72 -4.24 -1.47
N GLU A 31 2.00 -4.15 -1.80
CA GLU A 31 2.44 -3.54 -3.08
C GLU A 31 1.93 -4.37 -4.27
N GLN A 32 2.03 -5.70 -4.18
CA GLN A 32 1.49 -6.59 -5.21
C GLN A 32 -0.03 -6.43 -5.40
N LYS A 33 -0.78 -6.22 -4.31
CA LYS A 33 -2.22 -5.96 -4.35
C LYS A 33 -2.52 -4.58 -4.95
N ALA A 34 -1.72 -3.55 -4.66
CA ALA A 34 -1.85 -2.22 -5.24
C ALA A 34 -1.67 -2.28 -6.76
N ALA A 35 -0.60 -2.93 -7.24
CA ALA A 35 -0.39 -3.20 -8.66
C ALA A 35 -1.55 -3.97 -9.31
N THR A 36 -2.02 -5.03 -8.67
CA THR A 36 -3.17 -5.82 -9.17
C THR A 36 -4.45 -4.98 -9.24
N ASN A 37 -4.67 -4.09 -8.27
CA ASN A 37 -5.83 -3.21 -8.23
C ASN A 37 -5.78 -2.18 -9.37
N ALA A 38 -4.61 -1.59 -9.63
CA ALA A 38 -4.39 -0.70 -10.76
C ALA A 38 -4.67 -1.39 -12.11
N ILE A 39 -4.14 -2.61 -12.31
CA ILE A 39 -4.41 -3.43 -13.51
C ILE A 39 -5.90 -3.72 -13.68
N THR A 40 -6.60 -4.04 -12.58
CA THR A 40 -8.04 -4.28 -12.61
C THR A 40 -8.81 -3.03 -13.02
N LEU A 41 -8.47 -1.87 -12.44
CA LEU A 41 -9.09 -0.59 -12.79
C LEU A 41 -8.87 -0.22 -14.26
N ILE A 42 -7.69 -0.50 -14.82
CA ILE A 42 -7.38 -0.33 -16.26
C ILE A 42 -8.33 -1.20 -17.10
N ALA A 43 -8.42 -2.49 -16.80
CA ALA A 43 -9.24 -3.42 -17.56
C ALA A 43 -10.73 -3.02 -17.54
N ASP A 44 -11.22 -2.57 -16.38
CA ASP A 44 -12.62 -2.19 -16.18
C ASP A 44 -12.98 -0.82 -16.76
N ASN A 45 -12.00 0.05 -17.06
CA ASN A 45 -12.19 1.46 -17.45
C ASN A 45 -11.31 1.88 -18.64
N SER A 46 -11.00 0.93 -19.53
CA SER A 46 -10.07 1.09 -20.67
C SER A 46 -10.43 2.20 -21.66
N GLU A 47 -11.65 2.73 -21.62
CA GLU A 47 -12.05 3.88 -22.44
C GLU A 47 -11.43 5.22 -21.98
N HIS A 48 -10.92 5.29 -20.75
CA HIS A 48 -10.31 6.48 -20.16
C HIS A 48 -8.78 6.42 -20.29
N ILE A 49 -8.25 6.85 -21.43
CA ILE A 49 -6.82 6.69 -21.76
C ILE A 49 -5.90 7.40 -20.76
N ASP A 50 -6.29 8.57 -20.27
CA ASP A 50 -5.58 9.30 -19.21
C ASP A 50 -5.44 8.47 -17.94
N LEU A 51 -6.53 7.83 -17.51
CA LEU A 51 -6.51 6.90 -16.38
C LEU A 51 -5.62 5.68 -16.65
N VAL A 52 -5.67 5.13 -17.88
CA VAL A 52 -4.85 3.97 -18.27
C VAL A 52 -3.37 4.29 -18.16
N GLU A 53 -2.94 5.45 -18.65
CA GLU A 53 -1.54 5.88 -18.59
C GLU A 53 -1.05 6.01 -17.14
N GLU A 54 -1.79 6.73 -16.30
CA GLU A 54 -1.44 6.96 -14.89
C GLU A 54 -1.43 5.66 -14.08
N LEU A 55 -2.47 4.83 -14.20
CA LEU A 55 -2.53 3.55 -13.46
C LEU A 55 -1.50 2.55 -13.95
N THR A 56 -1.07 2.63 -15.21
CA THR A 56 0.01 1.75 -15.72
C THR A 56 1.33 2.13 -15.05
N ALA A 57 1.63 3.43 -14.94
CA ALA A 57 2.82 3.90 -14.24
C ALA A 57 2.82 3.46 -12.77
N ILE A 58 1.70 3.65 -12.06
CA ILE A 58 1.52 3.18 -10.68
C ILE A 58 1.73 1.67 -10.59
N ALA A 59 1.09 0.88 -11.44
CA ALA A 59 1.22 -0.59 -11.38
C ALA A 59 2.68 -1.07 -11.56
N MET A 60 3.46 -0.37 -12.40
CA MET A 60 4.87 -0.65 -12.60
C MET A 60 5.70 -0.27 -11.38
N GLU A 61 5.46 0.90 -10.79
CA GLU A 61 6.13 1.37 -9.58
C GLU A 61 5.86 0.44 -8.39
N GLU A 62 4.60 0.04 -8.19
CA GLU A 62 4.22 -0.91 -7.12
C GLU A 62 4.88 -2.28 -7.26
N LEU A 63 5.09 -2.77 -8.50
CA LEU A 63 5.86 -4.00 -8.71
C LEU A 63 7.36 -3.82 -8.43
N GLN A 64 7.90 -2.61 -8.61
CA GLN A 64 9.25 -2.29 -8.19
C GLN A 64 9.35 -2.26 -6.67
N HIS A 65 8.39 -1.63 -5.97
CA HIS A 65 8.30 -1.64 -4.51
C HIS A 65 8.21 -3.07 -3.97
N PHE A 66 7.35 -3.91 -4.56
CA PHE A 66 7.25 -5.32 -4.24
C PHE A 66 8.61 -6.02 -4.30
N GLN A 67 9.34 -5.85 -5.40
CA GLN A 67 10.65 -6.46 -5.58
C GLN A 67 11.65 -5.94 -4.53
N MET A 68 11.66 -4.64 -4.23
CA MET A 68 12.52 -4.06 -3.19
C MET A 68 12.27 -4.68 -1.81
N VAL A 69 11.01 -4.89 -1.43
CA VAL A 69 10.66 -5.55 -0.16
C VAL A 69 11.12 -7.02 -0.17
N VAL A 70 10.92 -7.73 -1.28
CA VAL A 70 11.38 -9.12 -1.43
C VAL A 70 12.90 -9.23 -1.32
N ASP A 71 13.65 -8.29 -1.88
CA ASP A 71 15.11 -8.25 -1.79
C ASP A 71 15.56 -8.04 -0.34
N ILE A 72 14.86 -7.19 0.43
CA ILE A 72 15.11 -7.00 1.86
C ILE A 72 14.83 -8.28 2.65
N ILE A 73 13.72 -8.97 2.37
CA ILE A 73 13.37 -10.26 2.98
C ILE A 73 14.51 -11.26 2.74
N GLN A 74 14.97 -11.41 1.49
CA GLN A 74 16.06 -12.32 1.14
C GLN A 74 17.38 -11.93 1.80
N LYS A 75 17.75 -10.64 1.75
CA LYS A 75 18.98 -10.11 2.36
C LYS A 75 19.06 -10.40 3.85
N ARG A 76 17.91 -10.39 4.53
CA ARG A 76 17.81 -10.66 5.98
C ARG A 76 17.68 -12.14 6.33
N GLY A 77 17.68 -13.04 5.33
CA GLY A 77 17.54 -14.48 5.52
C GLY A 77 16.13 -14.91 5.93
N TYR A 78 15.12 -14.06 5.70
CA TYR A 78 13.72 -14.36 5.94
C TYR A 78 13.11 -15.10 4.75
N THR A 79 11.93 -15.67 4.94
CA THR A 79 11.13 -16.27 3.87
C THR A 79 9.93 -15.40 3.55
N LEU A 80 9.66 -15.14 2.27
CA LEU A 80 8.40 -14.52 1.87
C LEU A 80 7.24 -15.45 2.23
N GLY A 81 6.52 -15.10 3.30
CA GLY A 81 5.40 -15.89 3.79
C GLY A 81 4.19 -15.83 2.84
N ARG A 82 3.18 -16.65 3.12
CA ARG A 82 1.93 -16.62 2.36
C ARG A 82 1.17 -15.33 2.60
N GLN A 83 0.50 -14.86 1.56
CA GLN A 83 -0.48 -13.78 1.67
C GLN A 83 -1.56 -14.14 2.70
N ARG A 84 -1.94 -13.16 3.51
CA ARG A 84 -3.03 -13.28 4.50
C ARG A 84 -4.16 -12.31 4.17
N LYS A 85 -5.34 -12.60 4.70
CA LYS A 85 -6.47 -11.66 4.60
C LYS A 85 -6.18 -10.46 5.47
N ASP A 86 -6.43 -9.29 4.91
CA ASP A 86 -6.31 -8.01 5.59
C ASP A 86 -7.67 -7.65 6.21
N ASP A 87 -7.74 -7.66 7.54
CA ASP A 87 -8.93 -7.32 8.30
C ASP A 87 -9.33 -5.84 8.14
N TYR A 88 -8.36 -4.95 7.92
CA TYR A 88 -8.60 -3.52 7.70
C TYR A 88 -9.28 -3.31 6.35
N VAL A 89 -8.72 -3.87 5.27
CA VAL A 89 -9.32 -3.88 3.93
C VAL A 89 -10.69 -4.56 3.96
N GLY A 90 -10.79 -5.72 4.60
CA GLY A 90 -12.04 -6.48 4.70
C GLY A 90 -13.17 -5.76 5.44
N LYS A 91 -12.82 -4.87 6.39
CA LYS A 91 -13.79 -3.98 7.05
C LYS A 91 -14.11 -2.77 6.19
N LEU A 92 -13.13 -2.15 5.56
CA LEU A 92 -13.32 -0.96 4.73
C LEU A 92 -14.21 -1.22 3.51
N VAL A 93 -14.03 -2.35 2.83
CA VAL A 93 -14.83 -2.73 1.64
C VAL A 93 -16.32 -2.83 1.96
N LYS A 94 -16.71 -3.02 3.23
CA LYS A 94 -18.13 -3.06 3.63
C LYS A 94 -18.83 -1.70 3.53
N PHE A 95 -18.07 -0.61 3.46
CA PHE A 95 -18.60 0.74 3.29
C PHE A 95 -18.78 1.14 1.82
N SER A 96 -18.27 0.35 0.88
CA SER A 96 -18.51 0.57 -0.55
C SER A 96 -19.99 0.34 -0.88
N ARG A 97 -20.53 1.15 -1.79
CA ARG A 97 -21.94 1.04 -2.20
C ARG A 97 -22.17 -0.28 -2.94
N LYS A 98 -23.25 -0.98 -2.62
CA LYS A 98 -23.58 -2.30 -3.20
C LYS A 98 -24.54 -2.22 -4.40
N ASP A 99 -25.26 -1.11 -4.52
CA ASP A 99 -26.34 -0.85 -5.48
C ASP A 99 -26.04 0.34 -6.39
N GLY A 100 -24.76 0.59 -6.66
CA GLY A 100 -24.28 1.70 -7.50
C GLY A 100 -24.24 1.40 -9.00
N SER A 101 -24.21 2.46 -9.81
CA SER A 101 -23.85 2.36 -11.24
C SER A 101 -22.37 1.99 -11.41
N ARG A 102 -21.98 1.52 -12.61
CA ARG A 102 -20.57 1.27 -12.97
C ARG A 102 -19.66 2.45 -12.57
N ASN A 103 -20.09 3.69 -12.88
CA ASN A 103 -19.34 4.89 -12.53
C ASN A 103 -19.25 5.12 -11.00
N SER A 104 -20.32 4.81 -10.26
CA SER A 104 -20.30 4.91 -8.80
C SER A 104 -19.32 3.93 -8.17
N SER A 105 -19.30 2.68 -8.65
CA SER A 105 -18.36 1.65 -8.21
C SER A 105 -16.91 2.03 -8.55
N PHE A 106 -16.67 2.62 -9.72
CA PHE A 106 -15.38 3.13 -10.13
C PHE A 106 -14.86 4.22 -9.17
N ILE A 107 -15.68 5.24 -8.89
CA ILE A 107 -15.33 6.30 -7.94
C ILE A 107 -15.06 5.73 -6.53
N ASP A 108 -15.90 4.81 -6.04
CA ASP A 108 -15.69 4.18 -4.73
C ASP A 108 -14.37 3.41 -4.67
N ARG A 109 -13.97 2.77 -5.78
CA ARG A 109 -12.71 2.03 -5.88
C ARG A 109 -11.50 2.97 -5.85
N LEU A 110 -11.57 4.10 -6.55
CA LEU A 110 -10.52 5.13 -6.52
C LEU A 110 -10.37 5.75 -5.13
N LEU A 111 -11.49 6.14 -4.50
CA LEU A 111 -11.48 6.67 -3.13
C LEU A 111 -10.95 5.64 -2.12
N PHE A 112 -11.29 4.37 -2.32
CA PHE A 112 -10.75 3.29 -1.51
C PHE A 112 -9.22 3.19 -1.67
N ALA A 113 -8.71 3.18 -2.90
CA ALA A 113 -7.26 3.14 -3.17
C ALA A 113 -6.54 4.33 -2.50
N ALA A 114 -7.04 5.56 -2.71
CA ALA A 114 -6.47 6.76 -2.10
C ALA A 114 -6.45 6.70 -0.55
N MET A 115 -7.46 6.09 0.10
CA MET A 115 -7.44 5.89 1.55
C MET A 115 -6.36 4.89 2.00
N ILE A 116 -6.11 3.84 1.21
CA ILE A 116 -5.04 2.87 1.48
C ILE A 116 -3.68 3.57 1.33
N GLU A 117 -3.43 4.26 0.22
CA GLU A 117 -2.14 4.95 0.00
C GLU A 117 -1.87 6.03 1.05
N ALA A 118 -2.89 6.82 1.41
CA ALA A 118 -2.79 7.78 2.50
C ALA A 118 -2.32 7.12 3.81
N ARG A 119 -2.85 5.93 4.13
CA ARG A 119 -2.49 5.21 5.35
C ARG A 119 -1.11 4.55 5.23
N SER A 120 -0.75 4.01 4.07
CA SER A 120 0.57 3.46 3.79
C SER A 120 1.64 4.53 3.97
N CYS A 121 1.50 5.68 3.29
CA CYS A 121 2.41 6.83 3.39
C CYS A 121 2.57 7.29 4.86
N GLU A 122 1.46 7.44 5.58
CA GLU A 122 1.50 7.87 6.99
C GLU A 122 2.19 6.84 7.90
N ARG A 123 1.99 5.54 7.66
CA ARG A 123 2.67 4.47 8.41
C ARG A 123 4.13 4.34 8.05
N PHE A 124 4.51 4.49 6.79
CA PHE A 124 5.91 4.50 6.36
C PHE A 124 6.66 5.67 7.00
N ARG A 125 6.03 6.85 7.09
CA ARG A 125 6.57 7.95 7.89
C ARG A 125 6.80 7.54 9.34
N VAL A 126 5.80 6.94 10.00
CA VAL A 126 5.92 6.51 11.39
C VAL A 126 7.02 5.45 11.57
N LEU A 127 7.15 4.48 10.66
CA LEU A 127 8.25 3.51 10.67
C LEU A 127 9.60 4.21 10.53
N SER A 128 9.76 5.07 9.52
CA SER A 128 11.02 5.78 9.25
C SER A 128 11.53 6.62 10.43
N GLN A 129 10.60 7.14 11.25
CA GLN A 129 10.93 8.02 12.38
C GLN A 129 11.16 7.27 13.70
N ASN A 130 10.70 6.01 13.82
CA ASN A 130 10.64 5.32 15.12
C ASN A 130 11.33 3.95 15.14
N ILE A 131 11.59 3.33 13.99
CA ILE A 131 12.35 2.06 13.95
C ILE A 131 13.84 2.33 14.26
N LYS A 132 14.49 1.40 14.96
CA LYS A 132 15.90 1.54 15.35
C LYS A 132 16.85 1.11 14.23
N ASP A 133 16.39 0.23 13.35
CA ASP A 133 17.14 -0.24 12.20
C ASP A 133 17.32 0.89 11.17
N PRO A 134 18.55 1.42 10.98
CA PRO A 134 18.77 2.58 10.14
C PRO A 134 18.58 2.28 8.64
N GLU A 135 18.78 1.03 8.22
CA GLU A 135 18.56 0.63 6.83
C GLU A 135 17.07 0.62 6.52
N LEU A 136 16.26 0.03 7.40
CA LEU A 136 14.80 0.05 7.24
C LEU A 136 14.21 1.45 7.41
N ALA A 137 14.75 2.26 8.34
CA ALA A 137 14.31 3.63 8.54
C ALA A 137 14.45 4.44 7.24
N LYS A 138 15.60 4.31 6.58
CA LYS A 138 15.86 4.94 5.28
C LYS A 138 14.94 4.40 4.19
N PHE A 139 14.81 3.07 4.09
CA PHE A 139 13.94 2.43 3.11
C PHE A 139 12.48 2.91 3.20
N TYR A 140 11.89 2.91 4.40
CA TYR A 140 10.52 3.39 4.59
C TYR A 140 10.38 4.90 4.36
N HIS A 141 11.45 5.69 4.58
CA HIS A 141 11.43 7.10 4.23
C HIS A 141 11.35 7.30 2.71
N GLU A 142 12.14 6.55 1.95
CA GLU A 142 12.15 6.62 0.48
C GLU A 142 10.79 6.18 -0.10
N LEU A 143 10.22 5.07 0.39
CA LEU A 143 8.87 4.65 -0.01
C LEU A 143 7.79 5.68 0.33
N MET A 144 7.82 6.25 1.54
CA MET A 144 6.87 7.31 1.92
C MET A 144 6.86 8.47 0.92
N VAL A 145 8.02 8.82 0.35
CA VAL A 145 8.12 9.88 -0.67
C VAL A 145 7.44 9.47 -1.97
N SER A 146 7.62 8.22 -2.44
CA SER A 146 6.85 7.69 -3.59
C SER A 146 5.35 7.68 -3.31
N GLU A 147 4.93 7.12 -2.18
CA GLU A 147 3.49 6.98 -1.86
C GLU A 147 2.76 8.32 -1.75
N ALA A 148 3.47 9.39 -1.40
CA ALA A 148 2.90 10.72 -1.37
C ALA A 148 2.50 11.23 -2.78
N GLY A 149 3.09 10.68 -3.84
CA GLY A 149 2.71 10.93 -5.23
C GLY A 149 1.52 10.10 -5.72
N HIS A 150 1.30 8.92 -5.13
CA HIS A 150 0.17 8.04 -5.46
C HIS A 150 -1.18 8.52 -4.89
N TYR A 151 -1.16 9.23 -3.76
CA TYR A 151 -2.36 9.82 -3.11
C TYR A 151 -2.93 11.04 -3.85
#